data_AF-A0A7Y5GGF8-F1
#
_entry.id   AF-A0A7Y5GGF8-F1
#
_cell.length_a   1.000
_cell.length_b   1.000
_cell.length_c   1.000
_cell.angle_alpha   90.00
_cell.angle_beta   90.00
_cell.angle_gamma   90.00
#
_symmetry.space_group_name_H-M   'P 1'
#
loop_
_entity.id
_entity.type
_entity.pdbx_description
1 polymer ?
#
loop_
_entity_poly.entity_id
_entity_poly.type
_entity_poly.pdbx_seq_one_letter_code
_entity_poly.pdbx_strand_id
1 'polypeptide(L)'
;MSASPSRRDFVVNSGAAAASLGFMIVKPESVSGSQANSALTVGLIGAGRRGTAISGIFAKNEFARIAAICDIYDDQLEAASKKFAGAKTFKDLNDLLASNVDAVYIATPPYLHPPHFEAAVKARKHIFVEKPAGVDAAGCRRVIEAAKKADKSKRISFDYQQRYGKEYNQAYDLVKSGELGKIAMVRGSWLSGGLPVRTGHPSDQEKMRNWLFYREYSGDIIVEQDCHNLDVVNWFMGKHPVKAHGYGGRKVRTDIGNISDHLAANFLFADGVVFSYSANQIAQGGYRDVGEVFFCEKGVVTTSRTGIAIYREGSRTPEVFPTKYDITQDAVNQFVEGARTGKIENAAFWAAESTLTAIMAREAIYAGKEMTWDQISRA
;
A
#
# COMPACT_ATOMS: atom_id res chain seq x y z
N MET A 1 -54.35 -82.85 -0.81
CA MET A 1 -54.97 -81.75 -0.04
C MET A 1 -53.85 -80.84 0.44
N SER A 2 -54.01 -79.53 0.31
CA SER A 2 -52.97 -78.54 0.58
C SER A 2 -52.49 -78.57 2.03
N ALA A 3 -51.17 -78.68 2.22
CA ALA A 3 -50.51 -78.44 3.48
C ALA A 3 -49.50 -77.29 3.29
N SER A 4 -49.64 -76.27 4.12
CA SER A 4 -48.78 -75.08 4.18
C SER A 4 -47.34 -75.43 4.59
N PRO A 5 -46.30 -74.80 4.00
CA PRO A 5 -44.96 -74.82 4.59
C PRO A 5 -44.88 -73.84 5.76
N SER A 6 -44.41 -74.34 6.91
CA SER A 6 -44.19 -73.59 8.15
C SER A 6 -42.96 -72.67 8.08
N ARG A 7 -42.98 -71.63 8.92
CA ARG A 7 -42.06 -70.48 9.05
C ARG A 7 -40.58 -70.76 9.34
N ARG A 8 -39.86 -71.65 8.63
CA ARG A 8 -38.40 -71.82 8.89
C ARG A 8 -37.42 -71.87 7.72
N ASP A 9 -37.85 -71.86 6.45
CA ASP A 9 -36.91 -71.98 5.32
C ASP A 9 -37.00 -70.86 4.27
N PHE A 10 -37.19 -69.60 4.67
CA PHE A 10 -37.21 -68.48 3.71
C PHE A 10 -36.30 -67.31 4.09
N VAL A 11 -35.06 -67.55 4.52
CA VAL A 11 -33.98 -66.56 4.33
C VAL A 11 -32.62 -67.27 4.26
N VAL A 12 -32.34 -67.97 3.15
CA VAL A 12 -30.98 -68.04 2.62
C VAL A 12 -31.08 -67.80 1.12
N ASN A 13 -30.34 -66.80 0.66
CA ASN A 13 -30.19 -66.31 -0.71
C ASN A 13 -31.27 -65.36 -1.22
N SER A 14 -31.09 -64.06 -0.93
CA SER A 14 -30.67 -63.09 -1.97
C SER A 14 -30.50 -61.69 -1.38
N GLY A 15 -29.27 -61.18 -1.41
CA GLY A 15 -28.97 -59.80 -1.83
C GLY A 15 -29.53 -58.59 -1.07
N ALA A 16 -28.59 -57.87 -0.46
CA ALA A 16 -28.46 -56.40 -0.49
C ALA A 16 -29.23 -55.52 0.53
N ALA A 17 -28.45 -54.57 1.07
CA ALA A 17 -28.83 -53.34 1.79
C ALA A 17 -29.18 -53.46 3.30
N ALA A 18 -28.15 -53.33 4.15
CA ALA A 18 -28.25 -52.58 5.41
C ALA A 18 -26.82 -52.20 5.85
N ALA A 19 -26.46 -50.94 5.60
CA ALA A 19 -25.19 -50.36 6.02
C ALA A 19 -25.10 -50.36 7.55
N SER A 20 -24.05 -50.97 8.09
CA SER A 20 -23.63 -50.82 9.47
C SER A 20 -23.39 -49.35 9.79
N LEU A 21 -24.14 -48.81 10.77
CA LEU A 21 -23.87 -47.53 11.42
C LEU A 21 -22.54 -47.60 12.18
N GLY A 22 -21.44 -47.46 11.46
CA GLY A 22 -20.15 -47.09 12.03
C GLY A 22 -20.16 -45.58 12.29
N PHE A 23 -20.07 -45.17 13.55
CA PHE A 23 -19.69 -43.80 13.90
C PHE A 23 -18.29 -43.55 13.30
N MET A 24 -18.22 -42.87 12.16
CA MET A 24 -16.96 -42.29 11.70
C MET A 24 -16.62 -41.14 12.66
N ILE A 25 -15.66 -41.38 13.56
CA ILE A 25 -14.94 -40.30 14.23
C ILE A 25 -14.06 -39.66 13.15
N VAL A 26 -14.61 -38.64 12.50
CA VAL A 26 -13.88 -37.80 11.56
C VAL A 26 -12.88 -36.98 12.38
N LYS A 27 -11.59 -37.14 12.11
CA LYS A 27 -10.55 -36.25 12.67
C LYS A 27 -10.91 -34.79 12.31
N PRO A 28 -10.72 -33.80 13.20
CA PRO A 28 -11.04 -32.39 12.90
C PRO A 28 -10.35 -31.84 11.64
N GLU A 29 -9.28 -32.50 11.21
CA GLU A 29 -8.42 -32.11 10.10
C GLU A 29 -9.01 -32.42 8.71
N SER A 30 -10.09 -33.20 8.60
CA SER A 30 -10.71 -33.56 7.31
C SER A 30 -11.98 -32.78 6.96
N VAL A 31 -12.30 -31.71 7.70
CA VAL A 31 -13.13 -30.63 7.16
C VAL A 31 -12.18 -29.63 6.52
N SER A 32 -11.68 -29.94 5.33
CA SER A 32 -11.24 -28.87 4.44
C SER A 32 -12.48 -28.06 4.11
N GLY A 33 -12.66 -26.94 4.82
CA GLY A 33 -13.63 -25.94 4.43
C GLY A 33 -13.46 -25.69 2.94
N SER A 34 -14.56 -25.63 2.21
CA SER A 34 -14.57 -25.20 0.81
C SER A 34 -13.64 -23.99 0.65
N GLN A 35 -12.91 -23.85 -0.46
CA GLN A 35 -11.97 -22.74 -0.68
C GLN A 35 -12.57 -21.35 -0.36
N ALA A 36 -13.89 -21.20 -0.44
CA ALA A 36 -14.65 -20.03 -0.02
C ALA A 36 -14.55 -19.67 1.49
N ASN A 37 -14.35 -20.66 2.37
CA ASN A 37 -14.14 -20.49 3.81
C ASN A 37 -12.68 -20.17 4.17
N SER A 38 -11.76 -20.16 3.19
CA SER A 38 -10.31 -19.94 3.39
C SER A 38 -9.83 -18.58 2.85
N ALA A 39 -10.71 -17.81 2.21
CA ALA A 39 -10.37 -16.52 1.62
C ALA A 39 -10.37 -15.41 2.69
N LEU A 40 -9.31 -14.61 2.71
CA LEU A 40 -9.18 -13.45 3.58
C LEU A 40 -10.28 -12.44 3.27
N THR A 41 -11.11 -12.14 4.25
CA THR A 41 -12.18 -11.14 4.11
C THR A 41 -11.64 -9.74 4.36
N VAL A 42 -11.77 -8.87 3.37
CA VAL A 42 -11.22 -7.51 3.40
C VAL A 42 -12.34 -6.48 3.44
N GLY A 43 -12.28 -5.55 4.39
CA GLY A 43 -13.10 -4.36 4.44
C GLY A 43 -12.40 -3.17 3.79
N LEU A 44 -13.00 -2.58 2.75
CA LEU A 44 -12.52 -1.34 2.12
C LEU A 44 -12.99 -0.13 2.93
N ILE A 45 -12.08 0.75 3.34
CA ILE A 45 -12.36 2.04 3.98
C ILE A 45 -11.90 3.15 3.04
N GLY A 46 -12.84 3.93 2.49
CA GLY A 46 -12.59 4.91 1.43
C GLY A 46 -12.77 4.31 0.04
N ALA A 47 -13.98 4.40 -0.50
CA ALA A 47 -14.40 3.78 -1.76
C ALA A 47 -14.18 4.67 -3.00
N GLY A 48 -13.19 5.56 -2.95
CA GLY A 48 -12.79 6.38 -4.09
C GLY A 48 -12.07 5.61 -5.20
N ARG A 49 -11.56 6.33 -6.21
CA ARG A 49 -10.86 5.76 -7.38
C ARG A 49 -9.74 4.79 -7.01
N ARG A 50 -8.84 5.16 -6.09
CA ARG A 50 -7.71 4.30 -5.68
C ARG A 50 -8.20 3.11 -4.84
N GLY A 51 -9.07 3.36 -3.85
CA GLY A 51 -9.69 2.32 -3.02
C GLY A 51 -10.37 1.22 -3.83
N THR A 52 -11.20 1.61 -4.80
CA THR A 52 -11.89 0.64 -5.68
C THR A 52 -10.96 0.00 -6.72
N ALA A 53 -9.90 0.66 -7.16
CA ALA A 53 -8.92 0.07 -8.07
C ALA A 53 -8.16 -1.07 -7.38
N ILE A 54 -7.59 -0.83 -6.19
CA ILE A 54 -6.78 -1.80 -5.47
C ILE A 54 -7.64 -2.90 -4.85
N SER A 55 -8.85 -2.58 -4.40
CA SER A 55 -9.84 -3.60 -4.03
C SER A 55 -10.19 -4.52 -5.21
N GLY A 56 -10.07 -4.05 -6.45
CA GLY A 56 -10.18 -4.88 -7.64
C GLY A 56 -9.02 -5.87 -7.82
N ILE A 57 -7.83 -5.55 -7.31
CA ILE A 57 -6.70 -6.48 -7.27
C ILE A 57 -6.94 -7.53 -6.17
N PHE A 58 -7.37 -7.11 -4.97
CA PHE A 58 -7.80 -8.02 -3.90
C PHE A 58 -8.86 -9.00 -4.38
N ALA A 59 -9.91 -8.52 -5.05
CA ALA A 59 -11.00 -9.37 -5.55
C ALA A 59 -10.60 -10.34 -6.66
N LYS A 60 -9.48 -10.09 -7.36
CA LYS A 60 -8.92 -11.00 -8.36
C LYS A 60 -7.95 -12.02 -7.77
N ASN A 61 -7.50 -11.82 -6.53
CA ASN A 61 -6.68 -12.79 -5.82
C ASN A 61 -7.59 -13.90 -5.28
N GLU A 62 -7.32 -15.16 -5.65
CA GLU A 62 -8.15 -16.32 -5.28
C GLU A 62 -8.27 -16.54 -3.76
N PHE A 63 -7.40 -15.90 -2.99
CA PHE A 63 -7.30 -16.02 -1.54
C PHE A 63 -7.81 -14.79 -0.78
N ALA A 64 -8.44 -13.83 -1.45
CA ALA A 64 -9.05 -12.67 -0.82
C ALA A 64 -10.42 -12.32 -1.44
N ARG A 65 -11.27 -11.67 -0.64
CA ARG A 65 -12.53 -11.10 -1.14
C ARG A 65 -12.89 -9.82 -0.40
N ILE A 66 -13.49 -8.87 -1.12
CA ILE A 66 -14.06 -7.66 -0.53
C ILE A 66 -15.39 -8.03 0.12
N ALA A 67 -15.46 -7.94 1.45
CA ALA A 67 -16.64 -8.35 2.23
C ALA A 67 -17.39 -7.15 2.82
N ALA A 68 -16.72 -6.01 2.98
CA ALA A 68 -17.30 -4.79 3.51
C ALA A 68 -16.74 -3.56 2.77
N ILE A 69 -17.53 -2.49 2.69
CA ILE A 69 -17.16 -1.20 2.11
C ILE A 69 -17.66 -0.11 3.05
N CYS A 70 -16.79 0.84 3.40
CA CYS A 70 -17.11 2.01 4.20
C CYS A 70 -16.74 3.27 3.43
N ASP A 71 -17.70 4.18 3.27
CA ASP A 71 -17.49 5.52 2.74
C ASP A 71 -18.59 6.44 3.24
N ILE A 72 -18.28 7.72 3.46
CA ILE A 72 -19.26 8.71 3.90
C ILE A 72 -20.24 9.10 2.79
N TYR A 73 -19.89 8.85 1.52
CA TYR A 73 -20.65 9.29 0.36
C TYR A 73 -21.49 8.17 -0.28
N ASP A 74 -22.78 8.42 -0.52
CA ASP A 74 -23.69 7.42 -1.07
C ASP A 74 -23.33 7.01 -2.50
N ASP A 75 -22.91 7.97 -3.33
CA ASP A 75 -22.47 7.72 -4.71
C ASP A 75 -21.26 6.77 -4.77
N GLN A 76 -20.32 6.89 -3.82
CA GLN A 76 -19.15 6.01 -3.73
C GLN A 76 -19.55 4.62 -3.26
N LEU A 77 -20.43 4.52 -2.26
CA LEU A 77 -20.96 3.25 -1.77
C LEU A 77 -21.73 2.51 -2.87
N GLU A 78 -22.60 3.20 -3.61
CA GLU A 78 -23.38 2.61 -4.70
C GLU A 78 -22.46 2.08 -5.81
N ALA A 79 -21.51 2.90 -6.27
CA ALA A 79 -20.56 2.51 -7.31
C ALA A 79 -19.70 1.32 -6.89
N ALA A 80 -19.18 1.33 -5.66
CA ALA A 80 -18.35 0.25 -5.15
C ALA A 80 -19.15 -1.04 -4.90
N SER A 81 -20.40 -0.95 -4.43
CA SER A 81 -21.27 -2.13 -4.21
C SER A 81 -21.63 -2.82 -5.51
N LYS A 82 -21.84 -2.07 -6.60
CA LYS A 82 -22.02 -2.64 -7.94
C LYS A 82 -20.77 -3.41 -8.40
N LYS A 83 -19.58 -2.89 -8.09
CA LYS A 83 -18.31 -3.51 -8.47
C LYS A 83 -17.97 -4.75 -7.63
N PHE A 84 -18.32 -4.73 -6.34
CA PHE A 84 -18.04 -5.79 -5.38
C PHE A 84 -19.35 -6.36 -4.83
N ALA A 85 -20.10 -7.03 -5.70
CA ALA A 85 -21.40 -7.57 -5.37
C ALA A 85 -21.34 -8.49 -4.13
N GLY A 86 -22.25 -8.27 -3.18
CA GLY A 86 -22.31 -9.01 -1.92
C GLY A 86 -21.49 -8.42 -0.77
N ALA A 87 -20.69 -7.38 -1.00
CA ALA A 87 -20.06 -6.63 0.09
C ALA A 87 -21.10 -5.81 0.87
N LYS A 88 -21.03 -5.84 2.20
CA LYS A 88 -21.87 -5.00 3.08
C LYS A 88 -21.37 -3.57 3.07
N THR A 89 -22.28 -2.60 3.01
CA THR A 89 -21.94 -1.17 3.07
C THR A 89 -22.08 -0.62 4.47
N PHE A 90 -21.20 0.32 4.81
CA PHE A 90 -21.16 1.02 6.09
C PHE A 90 -20.92 2.51 5.84
N LYS A 91 -21.52 3.35 6.69
CA LYS A 91 -21.24 4.79 6.75
C LYS A 91 -20.21 5.14 7.81
N ASP A 92 -20.12 4.33 8.86
CA ASP A 92 -19.22 4.51 9.98
C ASP A 92 -18.08 3.48 9.94
N LEU A 93 -16.86 3.94 10.18
CA LEU A 93 -15.67 3.10 10.23
C LEU A 93 -15.76 2.04 11.34
N ASN A 94 -16.27 2.40 12.52
CA ASN A 94 -16.34 1.50 13.67
C ASN A 94 -17.31 0.36 13.40
N ASP A 95 -18.41 0.61 12.68
CA ASP A 95 -19.34 -0.44 12.27
C ASP A 95 -18.67 -1.45 11.32
N LEU A 96 -17.87 -0.97 10.36
CA LEU A 96 -17.06 -1.86 9.50
C LEU A 96 -16.03 -2.63 10.32
N LEU A 97 -15.34 -1.98 11.27
CA LEU A 97 -14.32 -2.64 12.11
C LEU A 97 -14.93 -3.68 13.05
N ALA A 98 -16.15 -3.47 13.53
CA ALA A 98 -16.92 -4.42 14.33
C ALA A 98 -17.49 -5.58 13.52
N SER A 99 -17.53 -5.45 12.18
CA SER A 99 -17.99 -6.52 11.30
C SER A 99 -16.98 -7.69 11.21
N ASN A 100 -17.43 -8.82 10.65
CA ASN A 100 -16.66 -10.05 10.52
C ASN A 100 -15.67 -10.02 9.33
N VAL A 101 -14.84 -8.98 9.26
CA VAL A 101 -13.70 -8.90 8.34
C VAL A 101 -12.39 -9.25 9.04
N ASP A 102 -11.51 -9.96 8.34
CA ASP A 102 -10.18 -10.35 8.83
C ASP A 102 -9.16 -9.21 8.70
N ALA A 103 -9.29 -8.48 7.60
CA ALA A 103 -8.38 -7.42 7.19
C ALA A 103 -9.15 -6.15 6.80
N VAL A 104 -8.47 -5.01 6.86
CA VAL A 104 -8.96 -3.77 6.30
C VAL A 104 -7.98 -3.18 5.30
N TYR A 105 -8.52 -2.58 4.25
CA TYR A 105 -7.80 -1.74 3.32
C TYR A 105 -8.21 -0.28 3.52
N ILE A 106 -7.29 0.54 4.02
CA ILE A 106 -7.50 1.98 4.26
C ILE A 106 -7.01 2.77 3.04
N ALA A 107 -7.94 3.40 2.32
CA ALA A 107 -7.72 4.16 1.09
C ALA A 107 -8.36 5.55 1.15
N THR A 108 -8.41 6.12 2.35
CA THR A 108 -8.97 7.45 2.62
C THR A 108 -7.97 8.57 2.28
N PRO A 109 -8.36 9.85 2.32
CA PRO A 109 -7.39 10.93 2.25
C PRO A 109 -6.27 10.81 3.32
N PRO A 110 -5.02 11.21 3.01
CA PRO A 110 -3.85 11.02 3.89
C PRO A 110 -3.98 11.53 5.33
N TYR A 111 -4.66 12.66 5.54
CA TYR A 111 -4.86 13.20 6.90
C TYR A 111 -5.68 12.27 7.80
N LEU A 112 -6.46 11.36 7.21
CA LEU A 112 -7.24 10.35 7.92
C LEU A 112 -6.48 9.04 8.15
N HIS A 113 -5.29 8.86 7.55
CA HIS A 113 -4.52 7.63 7.75
C HIS A 113 -4.18 7.38 9.22
N PRO A 114 -3.66 8.35 10.01
CA PRO A 114 -3.38 8.11 11.43
C PRO A 114 -4.61 7.66 12.26
N PRO A 115 -5.75 8.38 12.28
CA PRO A 115 -6.90 7.94 13.07
C PRO A 115 -7.52 6.63 12.57
N HIS A 116 -7.56 6.39 11.27
CA HIS A 116 -8.10 5.13 10.73
C HIS A 116 -7.18 3.93 11.03
N PHE A 117 -5.87 4.14 10.96
CA PHE A 117 -4.87 3.14 11.32
C PHE A 117 -4.96 2.79 12.81
N GLU A 118 -5.03 3.78 13.70
CA GLU A 118 -5.23 3.58 15.14
C GLU A 118 -6.48 2.75 15.46
N ALA A 119 -7.60 3.07 14.81
CA ALA A 119 -8.86 2.35 14.97
C ALA A 119 -8.72 0.88 14.51
N ALA A 120 -8.09 0.65 13.36
CA ALA A 120 -7.85 -0.70 12.83
C ALA A 120 -6.90 -1.53 13.71
N VAL A 121 -5.86 -0.90 14.27
CA VAL A 121 -4.96 -1.53 15.25
C VAL A 121 -5.73 -1.93 16.51
N LYS A 122 -6.56 -1.02 17.05
CA LYS A 122 -7.40 -1.29 18.22
C LYS A 122 -8.39 -2.44 17.98
N ALA A 123 -8.92 -2.53 16.75
CA ALA A 123 -9.81 -3.61 16.32
C ALA A 123 -9.08 -4.92 15.97
N ARG A 124 -7.74 -4.97 16.11
CA ARG A 124 -6.89 -6.16 15.88
C ARG A 124 -7.06 -6.77 14.48
N LYS A 125 -7.21 -5.94 13.46
CA LYS A 125 -7.33 -6.38 12.06
C LYS A 125 -5.95 -6.53 11.42
N HIS A 126 -5.83 -7.33 10.37
CA HIS A 126 -4.73 -7.14 9.41
C HIS A 126 -4.96 -5.81 8.68
N ILE A 127 -3.90 -5.06 8.39
CA ILE A 127 -4.03 -3.69 7.88
C ILE A 127 -3.19 -3.55 6.62
N PHE A 128 -3.86 -3.25 5.51
CA PHE A 128 -3.23 -2.70 4.32
C PHE A 128 -3.66 -1.23 4.23
N VAL A 129 -2.73 -0.30 4.09
CA VAL A 129 -3.06 1.13 4.10
C VAL A 129 -2.28 1.85 3.01
N GLU A 130 -2.95 2.77 2.31
CA GLU A 130 -2.30 3.64 1.35
C GLU A 130 -1.20 4.48 2.03
N LYS A 131 -0.19 4.83 1.26
CA LYS A 131 0.76 5.87 1.61
C LYS A 131 0.10 7.25 1.51
N PRO A 132 0.65 8.29 2.15
CA PRO A 132 1.73 8.29 3.17
C PRO A 132 1.21 7.88 4.56
N ALA A 133 2.07 7.80 5.58
CA ALA A 133 1.64 7.50 6.95
C ALA A 133 0.75 8.61 7.57
N GLY A 134 0.92 9.84 7.11
CA GLY A 134 0.16 11.01 7.53
C GLY A 134 0.62 12.25 6.78
N VAL A 135 0.03 13.39 7.11
CA VAL A 135 0.36 14.68 6.46
C VAL A 135 1.36 15.53 7.26
N ASP A 136 1.65 15.15 8.50
CA ASP A 136 2.55 15.86 9.41
C ASP A 136 3.29 14.91 10.36
N ALA A 137 4.25 15.46 11.10
CA ALA A 137 5.07 14.69 12.04
C ALA A 137 4.24 14.09 13.18
N ALA A 138 3.24 14.82 13.67
CA ALA A 138 2.34 14.36 14.72
C ALA A 138 1.53 13.13 14.28
N GLY A 139 1.00 13.14 13.06
CA GLY A 139 0.31 12.01 12.43
C GLY A 139 1.22 10.80 12.24
N CYS A 140 2.46 11.01 11.81
CA CYS A 140 3.46 9.94 11.72
C CYS A 140 3.77 9.33 13.09
N ARG A 141 3.92 10.16 14.13
CA ARG A 141 4.13 9.71 15.51
C ARG A 141 2.95 8.88 16.02
N ARG A 142 1.73 9.32 15.75
CA ARG A 142 0.51 8.56 16.05
C ARG A 142 0.51 7.17 15.43
N VAL A 143 0.86 7.05 14.15
CA VAL A 143 1.02 5.76 13.46
C VAL A 143 2.09 4.89 14.13
N ILE A 144 3.25 5.45 14.46
CA ILE A 144 4.34 4.73 15.15
C ILE A 144 3.87 4.21 16.53
N GLU A 145 3.20 5.05 17.32
CA GLU A 145 2.70 4.68 18.65
C GLU A 145 1.60 3.61 18.59
N ALA A 146 0.72 3.68 17.59
CA ALA A 146 -0.26 2.62 17.33
C ALA A 146 0.44 1.31 16.91
N ALA A 147 1.42 1.38 16.01
CA ALA A 147 2.15 0.22 15.52
C ALA A 147 2.90 -0.54 16.62
N LYS A 148 3.43 0.17 17.63
CA LYS A 148 4.04 -0.44 18.83
C LYS A 148 3.04 -1.33 19.58
N LYS A 149 1.78 -0.89 19.68
CA LYS A 149 0.67 -1.54 20.38
C LYS A 149 -0.06 -2.59 19.55
N ALA A 150 0.28 -2.73 18.27
CA ALA A 150 -0.37 -3.67 17.37
C ALA A 150 -0.15 -5.13 17.79
N ASP A 151 -1.21 -5.93 17.61
CA ASP A 151 -1.19 -7.38 17.76
C ASP A 151 -0.12 -7.99 16.86
N LYS A 152 0.84 -8.72 17.45
CA LYS A 152 2.00 -9.28 16.73
C LYS A 152 1.62 -10.42 15.78
N SER A 153 0.41 -10.95 15.87
CA SER A 153 -0.15 -11.90 14.89
C SER A 153 -0.73 -11.21 13.66
N LYS A 154 -0.82 -9.88 13.65
CA LYS A 154 -1.43 -9.11 12.55
C LYS A 154 -0.39 -8.50 11.66
N ARG A 155 -0.59 -8.69 10.37
CA ARG A 155 0.22 -8.11 9.30
C ARG A 155 -0.22 -6.68 9.05
N ILE A 156 0.74 -5.76 9.01
CA ILE A 156 0.55 -4.35 8.72
C ILE A 156 1.44 -3.99 7.53
N SER A 157 0.82 -3.66 6.40
CA SER A 157 1.48 -3.24 5.16
C SER A 157 1.07 -1.82 4.79
N PHE A 158 2.03 -1.03 4.30
CA PHE A 158 1.77 0.28 3.70
C PHE A 158 2.05 0.21 2.20
N ASP A 159 1.20 0.79 1.36
CA ASP A 159 1.28 0.67 -0.12
C ASP A 159 2.40 1.51 -0.76
N TYR A 160 3.61 1.44 -0.19
CA TYR A 160 4.85 1.81 -0.88
C TYR A 160 5.21 0.71 -1.88
N GLN A 161 4.39 0.57 -2.92
CA GLN A 161 4.39 -0.53 -3.88
C GLN A 161 5.78 -0.90 -4.46
N GLN A 162 6.70 0.05 -4.59
CA GLN A 162 8.08 -0.21 -5.02
C GLN A 162 8.82 -1.23 -4.15
N ARG A 163 8.62 -1.24 -2.83
CA ARG A 163 9.26 -2.22 -1.93
C ARG A 163 8.84 -3.66 -2.21
N TYR A 164 7.65 -3.85 -2.75
CA TYR A 164 7.11 -5.18 -3.04
C TYR A 164 7.38 -5.62 -4.48
N GLY A 165 7.77 -4.69 -5.36
CA GLY A 165 8.05 -4.97 -6.77
C GLY A 165 9.30 -5.85 -6.95
N LYS A 166 9.20 -6.89 -7.79
CA LYS A 166 10.29 -7.86 -7.99
C LYS A 166 11.57 -7.22 -8.54
N GLU A 167 11.45 -6.39 -9.56
CA GLU A 167 12.62 -5.76 -10.17
C GLU A 167 13.27 -4.73 -9.23
N TYR A 168 12.48 -4.04 -8.40
CA TYR A 168 13.01 -3.17 -7.33
C TYR A 168 13.79 -3.98 -6.28
N ASN A 169 13.28 -5.15 -5.87
CA ASN A 169 14.00 -6.04 -4.95
C ASN A 169 15.31 -6.56 -5.56
N GLN A 170 15.32 -6.90 -6.85
CA GLN A 170 16.56 -7.27 -7.56
C GLN A 170 17.60 -6.14 -7.54
N ALA A 171 17.19 -4.91 -7.83
CA ALA A 171 18.07 -3.74 -7.76
C ALA A 171 18.58 -3.50 -6.34
N TYR A 172 17.71 -3.64 -5.33
CA TYR A 172 18.08 -3.50 -3.92
C TYR A 172 19.11 -4.55 -3.50
N ASP A 173 18.90 -5.82 -3.85
CA ASP A 173 19.81 -6.91 -3.49
C ASP A 173 21.19 -6.73 -4.12
N LEU A 174 21.26 -6.24 -5.37
CA LEU A 174 22.51 -5.89 -6.03
C LEU A 174 23.26 -4.74 -5.35
N VAL A 175 22.54 -3.66 -4.99
CA VAL A 175 23.16 -2.54 -4.28
C VAL A 175 23.64 -2.98 -2.90
N LYS A 176 22.82 -3.76 -2.19
CA LYS A 176 23.11 -4.27 -0.85
C LYS A 176 24.27 -5.27 -0.83
N SER A 177 24.47 -6.05 -1.89
CA SER A 177 25.60 -6.99 -1.98
C SER A 177 26.96 -6.30 -2.00
N GLY A 178 27.01 -4.99 -2.32
CA GLY A 178 28.23 -4.22 -2.44
C GLY A 178 28.99 -4.44 -3.75
N GLU A 179 28.40 -5.20 -4.69
CA GLU A 179 29.01 -5.52 -5.98
C GLU A 179 29.34 -4.26 -6.81
N LEU A 180 28.49 -3.23 -6.71
CA LEU A 180 28.70 -1.93 -7.37
C LEU A 180 29.49 -0.92 -6.50
N GLY A 181 29.99 -1.35 -5.35
CA GLY A 181 30.60 -0.47 -4.35
C GLY A 181 29.57 0.37 -3.59
N LYS A 182 30.03 1.36 -2.84
CA LYS A 182 29.15 2.24 -2.04
C LYS A 182 28.40 3.22 -2.93
N ILE A 183 27.19 3.61 -2.51
CA ILE A 183 26.45 4.72 -3.12
C ILE A 183 27.19 6.03 -2.82
N ALA A 184 27.51 6.80 -3.85
CA ALA A 184 28.16 8.11 -3.77
C ALA A 184 27.16 9.27 -3.94
N MET A 185 26.13 9.08 -4.75
CA MET A 185 25.10 10.09 -5.04
C MET A 185 23.80 9.42 -5.46
N VAL A 186 22.67 10.07 -5.16
CA VAL A 186 21.35 9.64 -5.63
C VAL A 186 20.67 10.76 -6.40
N ARG A 187 19.97 10.41 -7.48
CA ARG A 187 18.98 11.29 -8.12
C ARG A 187 17.63 10.62 -8.10
N GLY A 188 16.58 11.42 -8.08
CA GLY A 188 15.22 10.94 -8.23
C GLY A 188 14.33 12.01 -8.80
N SER A 189 13.27 11.57 -9.45
CA SER A 189 12.32 12.48 -10.07
C SER A 189 10.91 11.92 -10.07
N TRP A 190 9.95 12.84 -9.98
CA TRP A 190 8.56 12.57 -10.31
C TRP A 190 8.03 13.71 -11.19
N LEU A 191 8.35 13.64 -12.48
CA LEU A 191 7.91 14.60 -13.48
C LEU A 191 6.77 13.97 -14.26
N SER A 192 5.54 14.43 -14.03
CA SER A 192 4.35 13.88 -14.68
C SER A 192 3.21 14.88 -14.75
N GLY A 193 2.13 14.53 -15.43
CA GLY A 193 0.93 15.35 -15.48
C GLY A 193 0.18 15.36 -14.15
N GLY A 194 -0.49 16.48 -13.86
CA GLY A 194 -1.33 16.62 -12.68
C GLY A 194 -2.57 15.74 -12.73
N LEU A 195 -3.17 15.54 -11.56
CA LEU A 195 -4.45 14.85 -11.44
C LEU A 195 -5.61 15.81 -11.79
N PRO A 196 -6.71 15.30 -12.37
CA PRO A 196 -7.84 16.14 -12.74
C PRO A 196 -8.58 16.64 -11.50
N VAL A 197 -9.09 17.88 -11.59
CA VAL A 197 -10.06 18.44 -10.64
C VAL A 197 -11.39 17.73 -10.84
N ARG A 198 -11.97 17.22 -9.75
CA ARG A 198 -13.30 16.64 -9.77
C ARG A 198 -14.33 17.76 -9.80
N THR A 199 -15.43 17.55 -10.52
CA THR A 199 -16.55 18.50 -10.64
C THR A 199 -17.87 17.76 -10.43
N GLY A 200 -19.01 18.47 -10.47
CA GLY A 200 -20.34 17.85 -10.42
C GLY A 200 -20.77 17.30 -9.05
N HIS A 201 -20.15 17.78 -7.97
CA HIS A 201 -20.51 17.43 -6.59
C HIS A 201 -21.03 18.68 -5.85
N PRO A 202 -21.77 18.51 -4.74
CA PRO A 202 -22.24 19.62 -3.92
C PRO A 202 -21.10 20.54 -3.46
N SER A 203 -21.34 21.85 -3.43
CA SER A 203 -20.30 22.86 -3.16
C SER A 203 -19.66 22.74 -1.77
N ASP A 204 -20.43 22.27 -0.78
CA ASP A 204 -19.95 21.98 0.57
C ASP A 204 -18.99 20.79 0.62
N GLN A 205 -18.97 19.95 -0.42
CA GLN A 205 -18.06 18.81 -0.55
C GLN A 205 -16.79 19.13 -1.34
N GLU A 206 -16.67 20.32 -1.93
CA GLU A 206 -15.58 20.72 -2.85
C GLU A 206 -14.20 20.33 -2.34
N LYS A 207 -13.87 20.83 -1.15
CA LYS A 207 -12.57 20.62 -0.54
C LYS A 207 -12.26 19.14 -0.30
N MET A 208 -13.25 18.35 0.10
CA MET A 208 -13.07 16.93 0.40
C MET A 208 -13.02 16.08 -0.86
N ARG A 209 -13.82 16.39 -1.88
CA ARG A 209 -13.81 15.69 -3.18
C ARG A 209 -12.49 15.96 -3.93
N ASN A 210 -11.92 17.14 -3.73
CA ASN A 210 -10.65 17.60 -4.28
C ASN A 210 -9.51 17.63 -3.24
N TRP A 211 -9.55 16.74 -2.24
CA TRP A 211 -8.63 16.73 -1.09
C TRP A 211 -7.14 16.77 -1.45
N LEU A 212 -6.77 16.19 -2.59
CA LEU A 212 -5.38 16.14 -3.06
C LEU A 212 -4.75 17.55 -3.11
N PHE A 213 -5.53 18.55 -3.52
CA PHE A 213 -5.03 19.89 -3.77
C PHE A 213 -4.88 20.73 -2.50
N TYR A 214 -5.20 20.19 -1.32
CA TYR A 214 -5.13 20.89 -0.05
C TYR A 214 -4.08 20.25 0.87
N ARG A 215 -3.03 20.99 1.23
CA ARG A 215 -1.90 20.54 2.05
C ARG A 215 -2.34 19.91 3.37
N GLU A 216 -3.35 20.47 4.00
CA GLU A 216 -3.94 19.95 5.25
C GLU A 216 -4.57 18.56 5.08
N TYR A 217 -4.92 18.16 3.86
CA TYR A 217 -5.53 16.87 3.57
C TYR A 217 -4.60 15.87 2.87
N SER A 218 -3.70 16.35 2.01
CA SER A 218 -2.78 15.52 1.24
C SER A 218 -1.33 15.54 1.72
N GLY A 219 -0.92 16.64 2.36
CA GLY A 219 0.46 16.88 2.74
C GLY A 219 1.32 17.55 1.66
N ASP A 220 0.75 17.97 0.51
CA ASP A 220 1.48 18.42 -0.71
C ASP A 220 1.94 17.26 -1.62
N ILE A 221 2.32 17.56 -2.87
CA ILE A 221 2.75 16.55 -3.85
C ILE A 221 3.93 15.72 -3.33
N ILE A 222 4.84 16.36 -2.58
CA ILE A 222 6.03 15.67 -2.08
C ILE A 222 5.70 14.60 -1.02
N VAL A 223 4.67 14.84 -0.22
CA VAL A 223 4.24 13.92 0.84
C VAL A 223 3.25 12.90 0.31
N GLU A 224 2.35 13.30 -0.59
CA GLU A 224 1.32 12.40 -1.13
C GLU A 224 1.88 11.49 -2.23
N GLN A 225 2.51 12.06 -3.25
CA GLN A 225 2.88 11.34 -4.47
C GLN A 225 4.35 10.92 -4.46
N ASP A 226 5.23 11.89 -4.22
CA ASP A 226 6.67 11.72 -4.37
C ASP A 226 7.27 10.84 -3.26
N CYS A 227 6.57 10.69 -2.13
CA CYS A 227 7.02 9.91 -0.99
C CYS A 227 7.41 8.47 -1.37
N HIS A 228 6.91 7.95 -2.47
CA HIS A 228 7.37 6.72 -3.09
C HIS A 228 8.87 6.73 -3.44
N ASN A 229 9.38 7.75 -4.13
CA ASN A 229 10.81 7.82 -4.45
C ASN A 229 11.64 7.97 -3.18
N LEU A 230 11.16 8.81 -2.25
CA LEU A 230 11.84 9.08 -0.99
C LEU A 230 11.94 7.80 -0.13
N ASP A 231 10.89 6.97 -0.15
CA ASP A 231 10.91 5.66 0.47
C ASP A 231 11.93 4.70 -0.17
N VAL A 232 11.99 4.64 -1.51
CA VAL A 232 12.99 3.82 -2.21
C VAL A 232 14.40 4.27 -1.85
N VAL A 233 14.66 5.58 -1.82
CA VAL A 233 15.99 6.10 -1.45
C VAL A 233 16.32 5.77 0.00
N ASN A 234 15.41 5.99 0.96
CA ASN A 234 15.61 5.59 2.35
C ASN A 234 15.90 4.08 2.46
N TRP A 235 15.17 3.26 1.69
CA TRP A 235 15.33 1.81 1.66
C TRP A 235 16.71 1.38 1.16
N PHE A 236 17.13 1.89 0.00
CA PHE A 236 18.41 1.55 -0.63
C PHE A 236 19.60 2.07 0.19
N MET A 237 19.45 3.24 0.81
CA MET A 237 20.45 3.79 1.72
C MET A 237 20.47 3.07 3.08
N GLY A 238 19.38 2.39 3.46
CA GLY A 238 19.20 1.76 4.77
C GLY A 238 19.06 2.74 5.94
N LYS A 239 18.76 4.01 5.64
CA LYS A 239 18.69 5.13 6.60
C LYS A 239 17.95 6.32 5.96
N HIS A 240 17.59 7.31 6.77
CA HIS A 240 17.05 8.58 6.32
C HIS A 240 18.15 9.67 6.20
N PRO A 241 17.91 10.75 5.43
CA PRO A 241 18.80 11.92 5.42
C PRO A 241 18.75 12.70 6.75
N VAL A 242 19.81 13.46 7.04
CA VAL A 242 19.93 14.27 8.27
C VAL A 242 19.38 15.68 8.11
N LYS A 243 19.29 16.19 6.88
CA LYS A 243 18.72 17.51 6.56
C LYS A 243 18.32 17.64 5.10
N ALA A 244 17.43 18.59 4.82
CA ALA A 244 17.00 18.93 3.47
C ALA A 244 16.83 20.45 3.29
N HIS A 245 16.98 20.91 2.04
CA HIS A 245 16.59 22.24 1.59
C HIS A 245 16.02 22.16 0.17
N GLY A 246 15.25 23.16 -0.25
CA GLY A 246 14.68 23.17 -1.58
C GLY A 246 13.86 24.40 -1.89
N TYR A 247 13.33 24.43 -3.10
CA TYR A 247 12.42 25.44 -3.59
C TYR A 247 11.23 24.76 -4.26
N GLY A 248 10.08 25.42 -4.22
CA GLY A 248 8.89 24.97 -4.90
C GLY A 248 7.88 26.07 -4.94
N GLY A 249 6.79 25.84 -5.65
CA GLY A 249 5.73 26.81 -5.71
C GLY A 249 4.60 26.40 -6.61
N ARG A 250 3.84 27.40 -7.01
CA ARG A 250 2.62 27.26 -7.78
C ARG A 250 2.62 28.26 -8.93
N LYS A 251 2.66 27.79 -10.17
CA LYS A 251 2.79 28.63 -11.37
C LYS A 251 1.78 28.32 -12.47
N VAL A 252 1.37 27.06 -12.61
CA VAL A 252 0.41 26.59 -13.61
C VAL A 252 -0.95 26.36 -12.98
N ARG A 253 -1.01 25.61 -11.87
CA ARG A 253 -2.27 25.31 -11.18
C ARG A 253 -2.53 26.37 -10.11
N THR A 254 -3.18 27.47 -10.46
CA THR A 254 -3.41 28.61 -9.55
C THR A 254 -4.85 28.76 -9.08
N ASP A 255 -5.76 27.99 -9.66
CA ASP A 255 -7.22 28.06 -9.53
C ASP A 255 -7.81 27.15 -8.44
N ILE A 256 -7.05 26.18 -7.94
CA ILE A 256 -7.50 25.26 -6.89
C ILE A 256 -6.43 25.00 -5.83
N GLY A 257 -6.90 24.84 -4.59
CA GLY A 257 -6.09 24.32 -3.50
C GLY A 257 -4.95 25.24 -3.08
N ASN A 258 -3.95 24.66 -2.41
CA ASN A 258 -2.79 25.38 -1.87
C ASN A 258 -1.47 24.60 -2.00
N ILE A 259 -1.45 23.42 -2.61
CA ILE A 259 -0.23 22.61 -2.82
C ILE A 259 0.67 23.15 -3.94
N SER A 260 1.94 22.79 -3.93
CA SER A 260 2.87 23.09 -5.02
C SER A 260 2.52 22.33 -6.30
N ASP A 261 2.84 22.88 -7.47
CA ASP A 261 2.76 22.19 -8.77
C ASP A 261 4.15 21.84 -9.35
N HIS A 262 5.21 22.41 -8.79
CA HIS A 262 6.61 22.05 -9.07
C HIS A 262 7.47 22.28 -7.83
N LEU A 263 8.53 21.48 -7.71
CA LEU A 263 9.56 21.63 -6.67
C LEU A 263 10.88 20.99 -7.08
N ALA A 264 11.95 21.41 -6.39
CA ALA A 264 13.24 20.75 -6.36
C ALA A 264 13.78 20.79 -4.92
N ALA A 265 14.36 19.68 -4.46
CA ALA A 265 14.93 19.56 -3.13
C ALA A 265 16.24 18.76 -3.16
N ASN A 266 17.15 19.07 -2.23
CA ASN A 266 18.34 18.29 -1.96
C ASN A 266 18.30 17.80 -0.52
N PHE A 267 18.72 16.56 -0.33
CA PHE A 267 18.85 15.92 0.97
C PHE A 267 20.32 15.54 1.20
N LEU A 268 20.80 15.72 2.43
CA LEU A 268 22.13 15.29 2.85
C LEU A 268 22.02 14.12 3.82
N PHE A 269 22.74 13.03 3.57
CA PHE A 269 22.92 11.92 4.50
C PHE A 269 24.13 12.15 5.42
N ALA A 270 24.14 11.49 6.57
CA ALA A 270 25.19 11.66 7.59
C ALA A 270 26.62 11.33 7.08
N ASP A 271 26.74 10.45 6.10
CA ASP A 271 27.99 10.05 5.45
C ASP A 271 28.36 10.88 4.22
N GLY A 272 27.64 11.99 3.98
CA GLY A 272 27.96 12.94 2.91
C GLY A 272 27.29 12.64 1.56
N VAL A 273 26.56 11.54 1.43
CA VAL A 273 25.78 11.26 0.20
C VAL A 273 24.72 12.34 0.01
N VAL A 274 24.65 12.88 -1.20
CA VAL A 274 23.63 13.86 -1.60
C VAL A 274 22.58 13.17 -2.45
N PHE A 275 21.32 13.41 -2.12
CA PHE A 275 20.17 13.02 -2.91
C PHE A 275 19.50 14.27 -3.50
N SER A 276 19.55 14.41 -4.83
CA SER A 276 18.88 15.49 -5.54
C SER A 276 17.55 15.02 -6.12
N TYR A 277 16.48 15.78 -5.84
CA TYR A 277 15.11 15.43 -6.18
C TYR A 277 14.40 16.56 -6.92
N SER A 278 13.59 16.21 -7.92
CA SER A 278 12.74 17.16 -8.64
C SER A 278 11.37 16.55 -8.91
N ALA A 279 10.30 17.31 -8.69
CA ALA A 279 8.95 16.83 -8.99
C ALA A 279 8.08 17.93 -9.59
N ASN A 280 7.11 17.52 -10.40
CA ASN A 280 6.07 18.39 -10.89
C ASN A 280 4.79 17.64 -11.25
N GLN A 281 3.70 18.40 -11.34
CA GLN A 281 2.39 17.98 -11.82
C GLN A 281 1.93 18.82 -13.03
N ILE A 282 2.89 19.28 -13.84
CA ILE A 282 2.64 20.19 -14.97
C ILE A 282 3.06 19.59 -16.31
N ALA A 283 3.66 18.40 -16.34
CA ALA A 283 4.11 17.79 -17.58
C ALA A 283 2.91 17.52 -18.52
N GLN A 284 3.06 17.87 -19.80
CA GLN A 284 2.07 17.66 -20.85
C GLN A 284 2.60 16.69 -21.92
N GLY A 285 1.73 16.28 -22.85
CA GLY A 285 2.12 15.47 -24.00
C GLY A 285 2.61 14.06 -23.65
N GLY A 286 2.23 13.54 -22.46
CA GLY A 286 2.65 12.22 -22.00
C GLY A 286 4.10 12.13 -21.53
N TYR A 287 4.83 13.26 -21.44
CA TYR A 287 6.17 13.26 -20.86
C TYR A 287 6.12 12.72 -19.43
N ARG A 288 7.01 11.78 -19.14
CA ARG A 288 7.12 11.17 -17.82
C ARG A 288 8.57 10.82 -17.53
N ASP A 289 9.05 11.26 -16.38
CA ASP A 289 10.30 10.82 -15.77
C ASP A 289 10.02 10.54 -14.29
N VAL A 290 9.86 9.26 -13.97
CA VAL A 290 9.49 8.81 -12.62
C VAL A 290 10.38 7.63 -12.25
N GLY A 291 11.35 7.87 -11.38
CA GLY A 291 12.31 6.86 -10.98
C GLY A 291 13.43 7.40 -10.10
N GLU A 292 14.37 6.52 -9.81
CA GLU A 292 15.54 6.78 -8.99
C GLU A 292 16.81 6.34 -9.74
N VAL A 293 17.93 6.99 -9.45
CA VAL A 293 19.25 6.67 -10.00
C VAL A 293 20.26 6.67 -8.86
N PHE A 294 20.89 5.52 -8.64
CA PHE A 294 21.90 5.30 -7.62
C PHE A 294 23.27 5.25 -8.30
N PHE A 295 24.09 6.27 -8.07
CA PHE A 295 25.47 6.31 -8.53
C PHE A 295 26.35 5.66 -7.47
N CYS A 296 26.92 4.51 -7.79
CA CYS A 296 27.80 3.75 -6.93
C CYS A 296 29.25 3.88 -7.43
N GLU A 297 30.24 3.51 -6.59
CA GLU A 297 31.67 3.61 -6.94
C GLU A 297 32.05 2.86 -8.24
N LYS A 298 31.39 1.73 -8.53
CA LYS A 298 31.71 0.83 -9.64
C LYS A 298 30.53 0.59 -10.59
N GLY A 299 29.52 1.45 -10.55
CA GLY A 299 28.36 1.32 -11.44
C GLY A 299 27.19 2.23 -11.09
N VAL A 300 26.13 2.13 -11.88
CA VAL A 300 24.90 2.89 -11.70
C VAL A 300 23.70 1.95 -11.79
N VAL A 301 22.73 2.12 -10.89
CA VAL A 301 21.44 1.43 -10.96
C VAL A 301 20.35 2.46 -11.16
N THR A 302 19.51 2.26 -12.17
CA THR A 302 18.27 3.03 -12.34
C THR A 302 17.09 2.16 -11.96
N THR A 303 16.09 2.76 -11.31
CA THR A 303 14.86 2.09 -10.93
C THR A 303 13.66 2.91 -11.36
N SER A 304 12.62 2.23 -11.82
CA SER A 304 11.34 2.83 -12.19
C SER A 304 10.24 1.79 -12.07
N ARG A 305 8.98 2.23 -12.06
CA ARG A 305 7.84 1.28 -12.12
C ARG A 305 7.76 0.48 -13.43
N THR A 306 8.55 0.85 -14.44
CA THR A 306 8.62 0.14 -15.74
C THR A 306 9.81 -0.80 -15.85
N GLY A 307 10.67 -0.86 -14.84
CA GLY A 307 11.85 -1.73 -14.81
C GLY A 307 13.09 -1.05 -14.24
N ILE A 308 14.18 -1.82 -14.21
CA ILE A 308 15.49 -1.38 -13.74
C ILE A 308 16.53 -1.47 -14.85
N ALA A 309 17.60 -0.68 -14.74
CA ALA A 309 18.78 -0.82 -15.59
C ALA A 309 20.07 -0.77 -14.76
N ILE A 310 21.05 -1.61 -15.11
CA ILE A 310 22.34 -1.70 -14.40
C ILE A 310 23.46 -1.34 -15.37
N TYR A 311 24.26 -0.33 -15.00
CA TYR A 311 25.46 0.07 -15.70
C TYR A 311 26.67 -0.36 -14.88
N ARG A 312 27.47 -1.28 -15.41
CA ARG A 312 28.67 -1.78 -14.73
C ARG A 312 29.93 -1.08 -15.21
N GLU A 313 30.91 -0.97 -14.33
CA GLU A 313 32.25 -0.49 -14.67
C GLU A 313 32.79 -1.19 -15.93
N GLY A 314 33.34 -0.42 -16.86
CA GLY A 314 33.87 -0.92 -18.14
C GLY A 314 32.81 -1.22 -19.22
N SER A 315 31.51 -1.21 -18.91
CA SER A 315 30.44 -1.37 -19.90
C SER A 315 29.81 -0.02 -20.29
N ARG A 316 29.53 0.16 -21.59
CA ARG A 316 28.74 1.29 -22.10
C ARG A 316 27.26 0.96 -22.29
N THR A 317 26.89 -0.31 -22.21
CA THR A 317 25.53 -0.80 -22.41
C THR A 317 24.95 -1.31 -21.10
N PRO A 318 23.75 -0.87 -20.70
CA PRO A 318 23.13 -1.36 -19.48
C PRO A 318 22.49 -2.74 -19.66
N GLU A 319 22.45 -3.50 -18.57
CA GLU A 319 21.54 -4.65 -18.44
C GLU A 319 20.15 -4.13 -18.07
N VAL A 320 19.12 -4.45 -18.87
CA VAL A 320 17.77 -3.90 -18.70
C VAL A 320 16.78 -5.01 -18.32
N PHE A 321 16.05 -4.78 -17.23
CA PHE A 321 15.05 -5.72 -16.71
C PHE A 321 13.69 -5.01 -16.66
N PRO A 322 12.84 -5.20 -17.68
CA PRO A 322 11.55 -4.51 -17.75
C PRO A 322 10.52 -5.15 -16.81
N THR A 323 9.78 -4.30 -16.09
CA THR A 323 8.59 -4.71 -15.34
C THR A 323 7.37 -4.68 -16.27
N LYS A 324 6.70 -5.82 -16.43
CA LYS A 324 5.64 -6.02 -17.44
C LYS A 324 4.21 -5.91 -16.89
N TYR A 325 4.04 -5.54 -15.62
CA TYR A 325 2.76 -5.48 -14.93
C TYR A 325 2.75 -4.39 -13.85
N ASP A 326 1.58 -4.10 -13.28
CA ASP A 326 1.47 -3.14 -12.17
C ASP A 326 1.99 -3.77 -10.87
N ILE A 327 3.11 -3.27 -10.37
CA ILE A 327 3.75 -3.73 -9.13
C ILE A 327 2.86 -3.60 -7.88
N THR A 328 1.77 -2.82 -7.94
CA THR A 328 0.78 -2.80 -6.85
C THR A 328 0.18 -4.19 -6.63
N GLN A 329 0.15 -5.03 -7.66
CA GLN A 329 -0.26 -6.43 -7.54
C GLN A 329 0.66 -7.22 -6.61
N ASP A 330 1.98 -6.97 -6.63
CA ASP A 330 2.91 -7.64 -5.72
C ASP A 330 2.63 -7.25 -4.26
N ALA A 331 2.37 -5.97 -3.99
CA ALA A 331 2.06 -5.49 -2.63
C ALA A 331 0.79 -6.16 -2.06
N VAL A 332 -0.28 -6.20 -2.85
CA VAL A 332 -1.53 -6.86 -2.46
C VAL A 332 -1.33 -8.36 -2.25
N ASN A 333 -0.65 -9.05 -3.17
CA ASN A 333 -0.43 -10.49 -3.08
C ASN A 333 0.42 -10.85 -1.86
N GLN A 334 1.50 -10.11 -1.60
CA GLN A 334 2.32 -10.33 -0.41
C GLN A 334 1.55 -10.04 0.89
N PHE A 335 0.65 -9.06 0.89
CA PHE A 335 -0.23 -8.80 2.02
C PHE A 335 -1.20 -9.95 2.29
N VAL A 336 -1.93 -10.40 1.27
CA VAL A 336 -2.89 -11.50 1.38
C VAL A 336 -2.20 -12.78 1.85
N GLU A 337 -1.07 -13.12 1.22
CA GLU A 337 -0.27 -14.28 1.58
C GLU A 337 0.20 -14.20 3.04
N GLY A 338 0.84 -13.11 3.43
CA GLY A 338 1.38 -12.99 4.78
C GLY A 338 0.31 -12.91 5.88
N ALA A 339 -0.87 -12.35 5.58
CA ALA A 339 -2.00 -12.37 6.49
C ALA A 339 -2.54 -13.79 6.71
N ARG A 340 -2.54 -14.64 5.67
CA ARG A 340 -3.02 -16.02 5.75
C ARG A 340 -2.01 -16.99 6.36
N THR A 341 -0.72 -16.83 6.06
CA THR A 341 0.32 -17.80 6.46
C THR A 341 1.10 -17.39 7.70
N GLY A 342 0.80 -16.23 8.28
CA GLY A 342 1.53 -15.72 9.45
C GLY A 342 2.90 -15.15 9.12
N LYS A 343 3.21 -14.89 7.84
CA LYS A 343 4.37 -14.08 7.44
C LYS A 343 4.08 -12.61 7.75
N ILE A 344 4.21 -12.28 9.03
CA ILE A 344 3.88 -10.96 9.57
C ILE A 344 4.95 -9.95 9.18
N GLU A 345 4.50 -8.74 8.87
CA GLU A 345 5.33 -7.56 8.82
C GLU A 345 4.65 -6.43 9.60
N ASN A 346 5.45 -5.46 10.03
CA ASN A 346 4.93 -4.19 10.53
C ASN A 346 5.59 -3.04 9.79
N ALA A 347 4.97 -2.67 8.66
CA ALA A 347 5.46 -1.65 7.75
C ALA A 347 5.39 -0.23 8.31
N ALA A 348 4.59 -0.01 9.35
CA ALA A 348 4.27 1.32 9.85
C ALA A 348 5.50 2.13 10.29
N PHE A 349 6.53 1.48 10.82
CA PHE A 349 7.76 2.15 11.27
C PHE A 349 8.53 2.79 10.12
N TRP A 350 8.89 2.00 9.10
CA TRP A 350 9.63 2.52 7.96
C TRP A 350 8.74 3.39 7.06
N ALA A 351 7.43 3.13 6.98
CA ALA A 351 6.49 3.96 6.26
C ALA A 351 6.38 5.37 6.85
N ALA A 352 6.32 5.48 8.18
CA ALA A 352 6.33 6.75 8.89
C ALA A 352 7.67 7.48 8.71
N GLU A 353 8.79 6.77 8.76
CA GLU A 353 10.12 7.36 8.50
C GLU A 353 10.22 7.94 7.07
N SER A 354 9.80 7.19 6.06
CA SER A 354 9.75 7.67 4.67
C SER A 354 8.83 8.88 4.49
N THR A 355 7.70 8.89 5.20
CA THR A 355 6.81 10.06 5.23
C THR A 355 7.47 11.27 5.88
N LEU A 356 8.20 11.09 6.98
CA LEU A 356 8.95 12.16 7.65
C LEU A 356 10.06 12.73 6.77
N THR A 357 10.73 11.92 5.95
CA THR A 357 11.67 12.42 4.93
C THR A 357 10.98 13.39 3.97
N ALA A 358 9.77 13.06 3.49
CA ALA A 358 8.99 13.93 2.62
C ALA A 358 8.55 15.22 3.30
N ILE A 359 8.09 15.11 4.55
CA ILE A 359 7.70 16.26 5.37
C ILE A 359 8.90 17.18 5.58
N MET A 360 10.10 16.65 5.85
CA MET A 360 11.30 17.46 6.04
C MET A 360 11.61 18.36 4.83
N ALA A 361 11.53 17.81 3.61
CA ALA A 361 11.71 18.62 2.41
C ALA A 361 10.58 19.63 2.19
N ARG A 362 9.33 19.26 2.46
CA ARG A 362 8.20 20.20 2.41
C ARG A 362 8.41 21.38 3.35
N GLU A 363 8.70 21.11 4.63
CA GLU A 363 8.90 22.16 5.62
C GLU A 363 10.08 23.07 5.25
N ALA A 364 11.16 22.50 4.70
CA ALA A 364 12.28 23.28 4.21
C ALA A 364 11.91 24.22 3.04
N ILE A 365 11.13 23.72 2.08
CA ILE A 365 10.65 24.50 0.94
C ILE A 365 9.77 25.66 1.41
N TYR A 366 8.78 25.40 2.28
CA TYR A 366 7.84 26.44 2.72
C TYR A 366 8.45 27.44 3.68
N ALA A 367 9.39 27.03 4.53
CA ALA A 367 10.09 27.94 5.42
C ALA A 367 11.20 28.74 4.72
N GLY A 368 11.60 28.36 3.50
CA GLY A 368 12.70 28.98 2.77
C GLY A 368 14.06 28.80 3.46
N LYS A 369 14.24 27.73 4.22
CA LYS A 369 15.48 27.43 4.96
C LYS A 369 15.69 25.93 5.08
N GLU A 370 16.92 25.54 5.42
CA GLU A 370 17.24 24.14 5.72
C GLU A 370 16.45 23.65 6.94
N MET A 371 15.96 22.41 6.86
CA MET A 371 15.36 21.69 7.98
C MET A 371 16.16 20.42 8.26
N THR A 372 16.38 20.14 9.54
CA THR A 372 17.06 18.93 10.01
C THR A 372 16.07 17.86 10.42
N TRP A 373 16.53 16.60 10.41
CA TRP A 373 15.73 15.46 10.85
C TRP A 373 15.25 15.61 12.29
N ASP A 374 16.11 16.11 13.19
CA ASP A 374 15.77 16.33 14.60
C ASP A 374 14.65 17.37 14.77
N GLN A 375 14.63 18.43 13.96
CA GLN A 375 13.57 19.43 14.00
C GLN A 375 12.21 18.83 13.61
N ILE A 376 12.19 17.93 12.63
CA ILE A 376 10.96 17.35 12.09
C ILE A 376 10.47 16.18 12.96
N SER A 377 11.35 15.29 13.37
CA SER A 377 11.00 14.09 14.13
C SER A 377 10.52 14.40 15.55
N ARG A 378 10.93 15.54 16.13
CA ARG A 378 10.54 16.01 17.48
C ARG A 378 9.36 16.98 17.49
N ALA A 379 8.94 17.50 16.34
CA ALA A 379 7.85 18.48 16.21
C ALA A 379 6.48 17.95 16.66
#